data_AF-A0A960QGI0-F1
#
_entry.id   AF-A0A960QGI0-F1
#
_cell.length_a   1.000
_cell.length_b   1.000
_cell.length_c   1.000
_cell.angle_alpha   90.00
_cell.angle_beta   90.00
_cell.angle_gamma   90.00
#
_symmetry.space_group_name_H-M   'P 1'
#
loop_
_entity.id
_entity.type
_entity.pdbx_description
1 polymer ?
#
loop_
_entity_poly.entity_id
_entity_poly.type
_entity_poly.pdbx_seq_one_letter_code
_entity_poly.pdbx_strand_id
1 'polypeptide(L)'
;MIDHSEEQRLRDLVRRELEAREELKSKEKSTEVKLTTIDELERKRIIDEEIQKFYRARGDYKQIENEDGELEWITEEEADERDKQIPVDIEELEVGQRQVRNNILLISLMVFVGVVLMFLALQQRHGNIQVHSNIEGATIVLDGVPTEFKTDNVLKDLTPGTHIISVAKNGFGIVGEAARRVELKPGAEEVLVFTLAPKERQINGQAEN
;
A
#
# COMPACT_ATOMS: atom_id res chain seq x y z
N MET A 1 -38.91 -54.65 8.70
CA MET A 1 -38.36 -53.82 7.61
C MET A 1 -38.19 -52.45 8.21
N ILE A 2 -36.97 -52.06 8.57
CA ILE A 2 -36.72 -50.76 9.21
C ILE A 2 -36.92 -49.69 8.14
N ASP A 3 -37.69 -48.64 8.44
CA ASP A 3 -37.94 -47.53 7.52
C ASP A 3 -36.60 -46.85 7.18
N HIS A 4 -36.33 -46.67 5.89
CA HIS A 4 -35.06 -46.13 5.39
C HIS A 4 -34.74 -44.74 5.99
N SER A 5 -35.77 -43.99 6.36
CA SER A 5 -35.67 -42.70 7.06
C SER A 5 -35.09 -42.83 8.48
N GLU A 6 -35.45 -43.89 9.22
CA GLU A 6 -34.97 -44.13 10.58
C GLU A 6 -33.51 -44.62 10.59
N GLU A 7 -33.13 -45.44 9.60
CA GLU A 7 -31.75 -45.90 9.45
C GLU A 7 -30.80 -44.72 9.20
N GLN A 8 -31.18 -43.77 8.34
CA GLN A 8 -30.37 -42.58 8.07
C GLN A 8 -30.23 -41.71 9.32
N ARG A 9 -31.32 -41.48 10.07
CA ARG A 9 -31.28 -40.74 11.34
C ARG A 9 -30.34 -41.40 12.35
N LEU A 10 -30.34 -42.73 12.44
CA LEU A 10 -29.47 -43.45 13.36
C LEU A 10 -28.00 -43.34 12.94
N ARG A 11 -27.70 -43.43 11.64
CA ARG A 11 -26.35 -43.23 11.11
C ARG A 11 -25.82 -41.82 11.38
N ASP A 12 -26.67 -40.80 11.22
CA ASP A 12 -26.30 -39.41 11.49
C ASP A 12 -26.12 -39.13 12.98
N LEU A 13 -26.87 -39.80 13.85
CA LEU A 13 -26.67 -39.75 15.30
C LEU A 13 -25.35 -40.41 15.71
N VAL A 14 -25.05 -41.60 15.18
CA VAL A 14 -23.81 -42.32 15.49
C VAL A 14 -22.59 -41.55 14.98
N ARG A 15 -22.67 -40.94 13.78
CA ARG A 15 -21.60 -40.11 13.23
C ARG A 15 -21.30 -38.91 14.13
N ARG A 16 -22.33 -38.17 14.55
CA ARG A 16 -22.15 -37.02 15.46
C ARG A 16 -21.55 -37.42 16.81
N GLU A 17 -21.97 -38.54 17.37
CA GLU A 17 -21.40 -39.06 18.62
C GLU A 17 -19.92 -39.43 18.47
N LEU A 18 -19.54 -40.06 17.36
CA LEU A 18 -18.13 -40.39 17.09
C LEU A 18 -17.28 -39.14 16.88
N GLU A 19 -17.77 -38.17 16.13
CA GLU A 19 -17.09 -36.87 15.92
C GLU A 19 -16.89 -36.14 17.26
N ALA A 20 -17.92 -36.08 18.10
CA ALA A 20 -17.82 -35.46 19.43
C ALA A 20 -16.78 -36.17 20.33
N ARG A 21 -16.68 -37.49 20.26
CA ARG A 21 -15.68 -38.26 21.02
C ARG A 21 -14.25 -38.03 20.53
N GLU A 22 -14.05 -37.97 19.22
CA GLU A 22 -12.73 -37.70 18.64
C GLU A 22 -12.28 -36.25 18.93
N GLU A 23 -13.19 -35.28 18.93
CA GLU A 23 -12.90 -33.92 19.37
C GLU A 23 -12.48 -33.85 20.83
N LEU A 24 -13.14 -34.59 21.72
CA LEU A 24 -12.78 -34.65 23.15
C LEU A 24 -11.39 -35.25 23.35
N LYS A 25 -11.09 -36.38 22.69
CA LYS A 25 -9.75 -37.00 22.73
C LYS A 25 -8.67 -36.07 22.17
N SER A 26 -8.97 -35.36 21.09
CA SER A 26 -8.05 -34.38 20.49
C SER A 26 -7.79 -33.21 21.43
N LYS A 27 -8.82 -32.68 22.10
CA LYS A 27 -8.70 -31.61 23.10
C LYS A 27 -7.92 -32.05 24.34
N GLU A 28 -8.15 -33.26 24.83
CA GLU A 28 -7.43 -33.84 25.96
C GLU A 28 -5.93 -33.98 25.64
N LYS A 29 -5.61 -34.58 24.48
CA LYS A 29 -4.23 -34.72 24.00
C LYS A 29 -3.53 -33.37 23.78
N SER A 30 -4.22 -32.37 23.24
CA SER A 30 -3.67 -31.02 23.08
C SER A 30 -3.41 -30.34 24.44
N THR A 31 -4.26 -30.59 25.43
CA THR A 31 -4.12 -30.05 26.78
C THR A 31 -2.95 -30.69 27.52
N GLU A 32 -2.80 -32.01 27.41
CA GLU A 32 -1.68 -32.76 27.96
C GLU A 32 -0.34 -32.27 27.39
N VAL A 33 -0.23 -32.17 26.06
CA VAL A 33 0.99 -31.65 25.39
C VAL A 33 1.30 -30.21 25.80
N LYS A 34 0.27 -29.34 25.93
CA LYS A 34 0.48 -27.97 26.41
C LYS A 34 0.96 -27.94 27.86
N LEU A 35 0.39 -28.78 28.73
CA LEU A 35 0.75 -28.85 30.14
C LEU A 35 2.21 -29.33 30.31
N THR A 36 2.64 -30.34 29.56
CA THR A 36 4.03 -30.81 29.59
C THR A 36 5.01 -29.75 29.07
N THR A 37 4.64 -29.05 27.99
CA THR A 37 5.48 -27.98 27.42
C THR A 37 5.62 -26.81 28.39
N ILE A 38 4.54 -26.43 29.09
CA ILE A 38 4.57 -25.36 30.09
C ILE A 38 5.47 -25.74 31.28
N ASP A 39 5.38 -26.97 31.79
CA ASP A 39 6.23 -27.45 32.88
C ASP A 39 7.71 -27.48 32.49
N GLU A 40 8.04 -27.93 31.27
CA GLU A 40 9.40 -27.92 30.75
C GLU A 40 9.96 -26.50 30.60
N LEU A 41 9.16 -25.56 30.08
CA LEU A 41 9.55 -24.16 29.95
C LEU A 41 9.75 -23.49 31.31
N GLU A 42 8.89 -23.78 32.28
CA GLU A 42 9.00 -23.23 33.63
C GLU A 42 10.21 -23.81 34.37
N ARG A 43 10.46 -25.12 34.25
CA ARG A 43 11.68 -25.76 34.75
C ARG A 43 12.93 -25.12 34.15
N LYS A 44 12.95 -24.90 32.84
CA LYS A 44 14.08 -24.25 32.16
C LYS A 44 14.29 -22.84 32.68
N ARG A 45 13.22 -22.04 32.78
CA ARG A 45 13.27 -20.67 33.33
C ARG A 45 13.85 -20.65 34.75
N ILE A 46 13.40 -21.55 35.63
CA ILE A 46 13.87 -21.63 37.01
C ILE A 46 15.37 -21.98 37.06
N ILE A 47 15.80 -22.94 36.25
CA ILE A 47 17.22 -23.33 36.16
C ILE A 47 18.06 -22.16 35.67
N ASP A 48 17.64 -21.48 34.61
CA ASP A 48 18.36 -20.34 34.05
C ASP A 48 18.46 -19.19 35.07
N GLU A 49 17.38 -18.88 35.78
CA GLU A 49 17.37 -17.87 36.84
C GLU A 49 18.34 -18.22 37.99
N GLU A 50 18.41 -19.48 38.39
CA GLU A 50 19.31 -19.92 39.47
C GLU A 50 20.78 -19.92 39.04
N ILE A 51 21.06 -20.33 37.80
CA ILE A 51 22.38 -20.24 37.17
C ILE A 51 22.87 -18.78 37.14
N GLN A 52 22.01 -17.86 36.71
CA GLN A 52 22.34 -16.43 36.68
C GLN A 52 22.63 -15.88 38.08
N LYS A 53 21.82 -16.25 39.09
CA LYS A 53 22.07 -15.85 40.48
C LYS A 53 23.38 -16.39 41.00
N PHE A 54 23.69 -17.66 40.71
CA PHE A 54 24.92 -18.32 41.14
C PHE A 54 26.17 -17.60 40.62
N TYR A 55 26.27 -17.36 39.30
CA TYR A 55 27.43 -16.71 38.71
C TYR A 55 27.51 -15.21 39.05
N ARG A 56 26.39 -14.50 39.13
CA ARG A 56 26.36 -13.10 39.55
C ARG A 56 26.80 -12.90 41.01
N ALA A 57 26.46 -13.84 41.90
CA ALA A 57 26.85 -13.78 43.31
C ALA A 57 28.35 -14.03 43.52
N ARG A 58 28.99 -14.78 42.62
CA ARG A 58 30.42 -15.11 42.71
C ARG A 58 31.32 -14.00 42.19
N GLY A 59 30.84 -13.21 41.22
CA GLY A 59 31.44 -11.94 40.79
C GLY A 59 32.69 -12.05 39.92
N ASP A 60 33.21 -13.26 39.72
CA ASP A 60 34.38 -13.64 38.92
C ASP A 60 34.01 -14.14 37.50
N TYR A 61 32.73 -14.06 37.13
CA TYR A 61 32.22 -14.47 35.82
C TYR A 61 31.63 -13.29 35.03
N LYS A 62 31.84 -13.31 33.71
CA LYS A 62 31.23 -12.40 32.75
C LYS A 62 30.38 -13.19 31.76
N GLN A 63 29.29 -12.58 31.32
CA GLN A 63 28.44 -13.13 30.27
C GLN A 63 28.94 -12.63 28.92
N ILE A 64 29.24 -13.53 27.98
CA ILE A 64 29.64 -13.21 26.61
C ILE A 64 28.76 -13.95 25.61
N GLU A 65 28.67 -13.43 24.39
CA GLU A 65 28.02 -14.10 23.27
C GLU A 65 29.07 -14.94 22.52
N ASN A 66 28.78 -16.22 22.31
CA ASN A 66 29.67 -17.11 21.56
C ASN A 66 29.46 -16.96 20.03
N GLU A 67 30.25 -17.67 19.21
CA GLU A 67 30.16 -17.59 17.74
C GLU A 67 28.80 -18.01 17.17
N ASP A 68 28.05 -18.84 17.91
CA ASP A 68 26.72 -19.31 17.54
C ASP A 68 25.59 -18.35 18.02
N GLY A 69 25.94 -17.25 18.69
CA GLY A 69 24.98 -16.26 19.21
C GLY A 69 24.32 -16.64 20.55
N GLU A 70 24.84 -17.66 21.22
CA GLU A 70 24.37 -18.10 22.54
C GLU A 70 25.14 -17.38 23.67
N LEU A 71 24.44 -17.08 24.77
CA LEU A 71 25.04 -16.42 25.94
C LEU A 71 25.72 -17.45 26.85
N GLU A 72 27.03 -17.32 27.02
CA GLU A 72 27.87 -18.18 27.85
C GLU A 72 28.41 -17.41 29.08
N TRP A 73 28.49 -18.08 30.23
CA TRP A 73 29.15 -17.56 31.44
C TRP A 73 30.58 -18.06 31.49
N ILE A 74 31.55 -17.15 31.34
CA ILE A 74 32.98 -17.47 31.40
C ILE A 74 33.64 -16.72 32.55
N THR A 75 34.80 -17.20 32.99
CA THR A 75 35.57 -16.51 34.04
C THR A 75 36.21 -15.23 33.50
N GLU A 76 36.51 -14.27 34.38
CA GLU A 76 37.19 -13.03 33.98
C GLU A 76 38.58 -13.29 33.36
N GLU A 77 39.29 -14.30 33.85
CA GLU A 77 40.58 -14.72 33.28
C GLU A 77 40.43 -15.28 31.86
N GLU A 78 39.46 -16.17 31.64
CA GLU A 78 39.17 -16.73 30.31
C GLU A 78 38.68 -15.67 29.32
N ALA A 79 37.92 -14.67 29.79
CA ALA A 79 37.48 -13.54 28.97
C ALA A 79 38.66 -12.72 28.47
N ASP A 80 39.60 -12.41 29.36
CA ASP A 80 40.80 -11.65 29.04
C ASP A 80 41.76 -12.43 28.13
N GLU A 81 41.79 -13.77 28.22
CA GLU A 81 42.55 -14.63 27.31
C GLU A 81 41.94 -14.63 25.90
N ARG A 82 40.61 -14.72 25.78
CA ARG A 82 39.93 -14.62 24.48
C ARG A 82 40.15 -13.26 23.82
N ASP A 83 40.10 -12.17 24.58
CA ASP A 83 40.33 -10.80 24.07
C ASP A 83 41.76 -10.63 23.52
N LYS A 84 42.76 -11.23 24.18
CA LYS A 84 44.16 -11.22 23.72
C LYS A 84 44.40 -12.04 22.44
N GLN A 85 43.52 -12.99 22.13
CA GLN A 85 43.62 -13.85 20.95
C GLN A 85 43.05 -13.18 19.68
N ILE A 86 42.40 -12.01 19.80
CA ILE A 86 41.87 -11.27 18.66
C ILE A 86 43.04 -10.61 17.89
N PRO A 87 43.33 -10.98 16.64
CA PRO A 87 44.16 -10.14 15.79
C PRO A 87 43.39 -8.84 15.53
N VAL A 88 43.86 -7.74 16.11
CA VAL A 88 43.27 -6.40 15.91
C VAL A 88 43.61 -5.90 14.52
N ASP A 89 42.81 -6.27 13.53
CA ASP A 89 42.66 -5.55 12.26
C ASP A 89 41.19 -5.12 12.11
N ILE A 90 40.67 -4.38 13.10
CA ILE A 90 39.34 -3.75 13.07
C ILE A 90 39.28 -2.63 12.00
N GLU A 91 40.43 -2.18 11.52
CA GLU A 91 40.55 -1.16 10.47
C GLU A 91 40.07 -1.66 9.09
N GLU A 92 40.10 -2.97 8.81
CA GLU A 92 39.76 -3.49 7.47
C GLU A 92 38.24 -3.69 7.26
N LEU A 93 37.48 -3.98 8.32
CA LEU A 93 36.03 -4.22 8.26
C LEU A 93 35.18 -2.93 8.24
N GLU A 94 35.65 -1.85 8.86
CA GLU A 94 34.95 -0.56 8.82
C GLU A 94 35.06 0.16 7.47
N VAL A 95 36.18 0.01 6.75
CA VAL A 95 36.34 0.61 5.42
C VAL A 95 35.37 -0.03 4.43
N GLY A 96 35.18 -1.36 4.49
CA GLY A 96 34.20 -2.07 3.67
C GLY A 96 32.76 -1.62 3.92
N GLN A 97 32.33 -1.47 5.17
CA GLN A 97 30.96 -1.06 5.49
C GLN A 97 30.69 0.44 5.23
N ARG A 98 31.64 1.35 5.49
CA ARG A 98 31.48 2.79 5.21
C ARG A 98 31.34 3.06 3.70
N GLN A 99 32.10 2.34 2.87
CA GLN A 99 32.04 2.47 1.42
C GLN A 99 30.70 1.96 0.87
N VAL A 100 30.20 0.82 1.38
CA VAL A 100 28.89 0.27 0.99
C VAL A 100 27.74 1.17 1.45
N ARG A 101 27.77 1.71 2.67
CA ARG A 101 26.74 2.64 3.17
C ARG A 101 26.68 3.92 2.33
N ASN A 102 27.82 4.52 2.01
CA ASN A 102 27.85 5.71 1.15
C ASN A 102 27.38 5.38 -0.28
N ASN A 103 27.74 4.22 -0.83
CA ASN A 103 27.25 3.79 -2.13
C ASN A 103 25.73 3.57 -2.13
N ILE A 104 25.17 2.95 -1.09
CA ILE A 104 23.72 2.75 -0.96
C ILE A 104 22.99 4.09 -0.80
N LEU A 105 23.53 5.02 -0.02
CA LEU A 105 22.97 6.37 0.12
C LEU A 105 23.04 7.16 -1.20
N LEU A 106 24.13 7.03 -1.96
CA LEU A 106 24.27 7.66 -3.28
C LEU A 106 23.32 7.04 -4.31
N ILE A 107 23.16 5.71 -4.31
CA ILE A 107 22.23 5.01 -5.20
C ILE A 107 20.78 5.39 -4.84
N SER A 108 20.41 5.42 -3.56
CA SER A 108 19.06 5.81 -3.14
C SER A 108 18.75 7.26 -3.50
N LEU A 109 19.71 8.18 -3.33
CA LEU A 109 19.59 9.57 -3.76
C LEU A 109 19.43 9.66 -5.29
N MET A 110 20.22 8.90 -6.06
CA MET A 110 20.15 8.92 -7.52
C MET A 110 18.82 8.35 -8.03
N VAL A 111 18.30 7.28 -7.41
CA VAL A 111 16.96 6.73 -7.71
C VAL A 111 15.88 7.74 -7.35
N PHE A 112 15.95 8.37 -6.18
CA PHE A 112 15.00 9.39 -5.77
C PHE A 112 15.00 10.58 -6.73
N VAL A 113 16.18 11.11 -7.08
CA VAL A 113 16.34 12.16 -8.09
C VAL A 113 15.77 11.70 -9.43
N GLY A 114 16.03 10.45 -9.85
CA GLY A 114 15.47 9.87 -11.07
C GLY A 114 13.94 9.82 -11.06
N VAL A 115 13.33 9.42 -9.94
CA VAL A 115 11.87 9.40 -9.76
C VAL A 115 11.30 10.81 -9.79
N VAL A 116 11.96 11.78 -9.14
CA VAL A 116 11.55 13.19 -9.17
C VAL A 116 11.65 13.74 -10.59
N LEU A 117 12.76 13.50 -11.30
CA LEU A 117 12.94 13.91 -12.69
C LEU A 117 11.93 13.23 -13.61
N MET A 118 11.62 11.96 -13.40
CA MET A 118 10.59 11.24 -14.15
C MET A 118 9.21 11.85 -13.91
N PHE A 119 8.85 12.15 -12.65
CA PHE A 119 7.59 12.81 -12.31
C PHE A 119 7.49 14.20 -12.98
N LEU A 120 8.54 14.99 -12.93
CA LEU A 120 8.59 16.29 -13.60
C LEU A 120 8.49 16.15 -15.13
N ALA A 121 9.13 15.14 -15.72
CA ALA A 121 9.03 14.85 -17.15
C ALA A 121 7.63 14.39 -17.57
N LEU A 122 6.86 13.77 -16.67
CA LEU A 122 5.45 13.43 -16.91
C LEU A 122 4.57 14.68 -16.84
N GLN A 123 4.81 15.61 -15.92
CA GLN A 123 4.08 16.89 -15.88
C GLN A 123 4.26 17.72 -17.16
N GLN A 124 5.45 17.67 -17.76
CA GLN A 124 5.76 18.29 -19.07
C GLN A 124 5.12 17.56 -20.27
N ARG A 125 4.28 16.55 -20.06
CA ARG A 125 3.59 15.84 -21.14
C ARG A 125 2.09 16.07 -21.14
N HIS A 126 1.55 16.84 -20.21
CA HIS A 126 0.11 17.03 -20.06
C HIS A 126 -0.19 18.51 -19.83
N GLY A 127 -1.37 18.97 -20.26
CA GLY A 127 -1.88 20.30 -20.00
C GLY A 127 -3.32 20.24 -19.48
N ASN A 128 -3.82 21.36 -18.97
CA ASN A 128 -5.15 21.48 -18.40
C ASN A 128 -5.97 22.53 -19.16
N ILE A 129 -7.27 22.28 -19.34
CA ILE A 129 -8.19 23.26 -19.91
C ILE A 129 -9.35 23.46 -18.95
N GLN A 130 -9.50 24.68 -18.45
CA GLN A 130 -10.63 25.09 -17.63
C GLN A 130 -11.75 25.61 -18.53
N VAL A 131 -12.95 25.05 -18.39
CA VAL A 131 -14.10 25.36 -19.21
C VAL A 131 -15.21 25.95 -18.36
N HIS A 132 -15.55 27.21 -18.65
CA HIS A 132 -16.61 27.96 -18.00
C HIS A 132 -17.78 28.25 -18.93
N SER A 133 -18.97 28.40 -18.36
CA SER A 133 -20.18 28.82 -19.07
C SER A 133 -21.01 29.76 -18.20
N ASN A 134 -21.69 30.73 -18.83
CA ASN A 134 -22.70 31.54 -18.15
C ASN A 134 -23.93 30.74 -17.67
N ILE A 135 -24.09 29.51 -18.18
CA ILE A 135 -25.14 28.56 -17.78
C ILE A 135 -24.49 27.32 -17.20
N GLU A 136 -24.86 26.99 -15.96
CA GLU A 136 -24.36 25.81 -15.28
C GLU A 136 -24.85 24.50 -15.92
N GLY A 137 -24.00 23.48 -15.82
CA GLY A 137 -24.37 22.13 -16.19
C GLY A 137 -24.48 21.91 -17.70
N ALA A 138 -23.77 22.68 -18.53
CA ALA A 138 -23.63 22.39 -19.96
C ALA A 138 -22.59 21.28 -20.14
N THR A 139 -22.90 20.27 -20.97
CA THR A 139 -21.99 19.16 -21.26
C THR A 139 -20.79 19.66 -22.04
N ILE A 140 -19.59 19.33 -21.59
CA ILE A 140 -18.35 19.70 -22.28
C ILE A 140 -18.08 18.63 -23.36
N VAL A 141 -17.79 19.08 -24.58
CA VAL A 141 -17.45 18.23 -25.73
C VAL A 141 -16.01 18.52 -26.12
N LEU A 142 -15.17 17.49 -26.09
CA LEU A 142 -13.75 17.54 -26.41
C LEU A 142 -13.48 16.75 -27.70
N ASP A 143 -12.90 17.39 -28.70
CA ASP A 143 -12.54 16.79 -30.00
C ASP A 143 -13.72 16.07 -30.68
N GLY A 144 -14.93 16.62 -30.50
CA GLY A 144 -16.18 16.06 -31.04
C GLY A 144 -16.80 14.95 -30.19
N VAL A 145 -16.16 14.54 -29.09
CA VAL A 145 -16.67 13.51 -28.16
C VAL A 145 -17.27 14.18 -26.92
N PRO A 146 -18.56 13.95 -26.60
CA PRO A 146 -19.14 14.41 -25.35
C PRO A 146 -18.45 13.76 -24.15
N THR A 147 -18.00 14.57 -23.22
CA THR A 147 -17.41 14.11 -21.96
C THR A 147 -18.49 13.94 -20.90
N GLU A 148 -18.15 13.28 -19.79
CA GLU A 148 -19.03 13.20 -18.62
C GLU A 148 -19.04 14.50 -17.79
N PHE A 149 -18.11 15.42 -18.08
CA PHE A 149 -17.96 16.67 -17.37
C PHE A 149 -18.97 17.72 -17.82
N LYS A 150 -19.39 18.55 -16.87
CA LYS A 150 -20.28 19.68 -17.11
C LYS A 150 -19.66 20.97 -16.60
N THR A 151 -19.91 22.08 -17.28
CA THR A 151 -19.43 23.42 -16.88
C THR A 151 -20.02 23.85 -15.54
N ASP A 152 -19.24 24.44 -14.62
CA ASP A 152 -17.81 24.76 -14.72
C ASP A 152 -16.92 23.57 -14.33
N ASN A 153 -15.89 23.24 -15.15
CA ASN A 153 -15.00 22.13 -14.87
C ASN A 153 -13.57 22.33 -15.41
N VAL A 154 -12.64 21.52 -14.92
CA VAL A 154 -11.25 21.46 -15.38
C VAL A 154 -11.00 20.11 -16.02
N LEU A 155 -10.71 20.11 -17.32
CA LEU A 155 -10.20 18.94 -18.03
C LEU A 155 -8.71 18.81 -17.72
N LYS A 156 -8.35 17.79 -16.94
CA LYS A 156 -6.98 17.54 -16.51
C LYS A 156 -6.28 16.53 -17.40
N ASP A 157 -4.95 16.58 -17.38
CA ASP A 157 -4.07 15.57 -17.96
C ASP A 157 -4.24 15.39 -19.49
N LEU A 158 -4.63 16.45 -20.20
CA LEU A 158 -4.80 16.44 -21.65
C LEU A 158 -3.44 16.40 -22.37
N THR A 159 -3.34 15.59 -23.42
CA THR A 159 -2.12 15.48 -24.23
C THR A 159 -1.86 16.79 -24.99
N PRO A 160 -0.65 17.37 -24.95
CA PRO A 160 -0.30 18.57 -25.71
C PRO A 160 -0.58 18.39 -27.20
N GLY A 161 -1.13 19.43 -27.82
CA GLY A 161 -1.62 19.37 -29.18
C GLY A 161 -2.81 20.28 -29.42
N THR A 162 -3.39 20.17 -30.61
CA THR A 162 -4.60 20.94 -30.94
C THR A 162 -5.83 20.21 -30.41
N HIS A 163 -6.61 20.90 -29.58
CA HIS A 163 -7.90 20.44 -29.10
C HIS A 163 -9.03 21.37 -29.57
N ILE A 164 -10.19 20.79 -29.82
CA ILE A 164 -11.42 21.50 -30.17
C ILE A 164 -12.41 21.33 -29.02
N ILE A 165 -12.78 22.43 -28.37
CA ILE A 165 -13.67 22.44 -27.21
C ILE A 165 -14.97 23.13 -27.57
N SER A 166 -16.09 22.53 -27.21
CA SER A 166 -17.42 23.13 -27.30
C SER A 166 -18.28 22.70 -26.12
N VAL A 167 -19.43 23.37 -25.93
CA VAL A 167 -20.36 23.08 -24.85
C VAL A 167 -21.77 22.88 -25.38
N ALA A 168 -22.51 21.94 -24.81
CA ALA A 168 -23.86 21.61 -25.24
C ALA A 168 -24.85 21.62 -24.07
N LYS A 169 -25.98 22.33 -24.23
CA LYS A 169 -27.07 22.36 -23.26
C LYS A 169 -28.41 22.33 -23.97
N ASN A 170 -29.33 21.47 -23.51
CA ASN A 170 -30.68 21.38 -24.06
C ASN A 170 -31.41 22.71 -23.91
N GLY A 171 -32.01 23.19 -25.00
CA GLY A 171 -32.73 24.47 -25.04
C GLY A 171 -31.85 25.71 -25.22
N PHE A 172 -30.52 25.57 -25.27
CA PHE A 172 -29.59 26.69 -25.44
C PHE A 172 -28.63 26.47 -26.61
N GLY A 173 -28.29 27.54 -27.32
CA GLY A 173 -27.27 27.59 -28.36
C GLY A 173 -26.08 28.43 -27.92
N ILE A 174 -24.89 28.13 -28.44
CA ILE A 174 -23.70 28.94 -28.22
C ILE A 174 -23.85 30.26 -28.98
N VAL A 175 -23.51 31.36 -28.33
CA VAL A 175 -23.43 32.69 -28.94
C VAL A 175 -22.01 32.89 -29.44
N GLY A 176 -21.85 33.12 -30.75
CA GLY A 176 -20.54 33.30 -31.40
C GLY A 176 -19.99 32.00 -31.97
N GLU A 177 -18.71 31.73 -31.73
CA GLU A 177 -18.04 30.55 -32.27
C GLU A 177 -18.55 29.27 -31.61
N ALA A 178 -19.07 28.34 -32.43
CA ALA A 178 -19.64 27.08 -31.94
C ALA A 178 -18.60 26.15 -31.28
N ALA A 179 -17.31 26.30 -31.60
CA ALA A 179 -16.23 25.58 -30.97
C ALA A 179 -14.97 26.45 -30.95
N ARG A 180 -14.17 26.32 -29.89
CA ARG A 180 -12.86 26.97 -29.77
C ARG A 180 -11.77 25.96 -30.04
N ARG A 181 -10.84 26.34 -30.92
CA ARG A 181 -9.60 25.61 -31.17
C ARG A 181 -8.51 26.15 -30.26
N VAL A 182 -7.89 25.29 -29.47
CA VAL A 182 -6.78 25.63 -28.56
C VAL A 182 -5.59 24.76 -28.90
N GLU A 183 -4.41 25.38 -28.99
CA GLU A 183 -3.13 24.66 -29.09
C GLU A 183 -2.53 24.54 -27.69
N LEU A 184 -2.77 23.41 -27.04
CA LEU A 184 -2.36 23.16 -25.68
C LEU A 184 -0.87 22.80 -25.63
N LYS A 185 -0.09 23.62 -24.94
CA LYS A 185 1.33 23.36 -24.70
C LYS A 185 1.54 22.47 -23.47
N PRO A 186 2.66 21.75 -23.40
CA PRO A 186 3.13 21.09 -22.18
C PRO A 186 3.00 21.95 -20.92
N GLY A 187 2.33 21.44 -19.89
CA GLY A 187 2.16 22.13 -18.60
C GLY A 187 1.33 23.41 -18.66
N ALA A 188 0.68 23.71 -19.78
CA ALA A 188 -0.15 24.91 -19.91
C ALA A 188 -1.52 24.70 -19.25
N GLU A 189 -2.05 25.79 -18.69
CA GLU A 189 -3.41 25.89 -18.21
C GLU A 189 -4.14 26.95 -19.03
N GLU A 190 -5.10 26.50 -19.84
CA GLU A 190 -5.86 27.38 -20.74
C GLU A 190 -7.29 27.54 -20.21
N VAL A 191 -7.80 28.76 -20.23
CA VAL A 191 -9.14 29.08 -19.70
C VAL A 191 -10.06 29.48 -20.84
N LEU A 192 -11.15 28.73 -21.00
CA LEU A 192 -12.17 28.95 -22.01
C LEU A 192 -13.49 29.34 -21.37
N VAL A 193 -14.09 30.43 -21.87
CA VAL A 193 -15.40 30.89 -21.43
C VAL A 193 -16.37 30.84 -22.60
N PHE A 194 -17.49 30.14 -22.42
CA PHE A 194 -18.56 30.04 -23.39
C PHE A 194 -19.78 30.84 -22.92
N THR A 195 -20.47 31.45 -23.88
CA THR A 195 -21.74 32.15 -23.64
C THR A 195 -22.84 31.43 -24.40
N LEU A 196 -23.87 31.00 -23.68
CA LEU A 196 -25.05 30.34 -24.20
C LEU A 196 -26.26 31.26 -24.09
N ALA A 197 -27.11 31.23 -25.12
CA ALA A 197 -28.41 31.89 -25.16
C ALA A 197 -29.53 30.88 -25.48
N PRO A 198 -30.78 31.10 -25.03
CA PRO A 198 -31.89 30.23 -25.37
C PRO A 198 -32.05 30.09 -26.89
N LYS A 199 -32.30 28.87 -27.37
CA LYS A 199 -32.67 28.66 -28.76
C LYS A 199 -34.07 29.26 -28.94
N GLU A 200 -34.20 30.30 -29.75
CA GLU A 200 -35.52 30.87 -30.06
C GLU A 200 -36.43 29.77 -30.63
N ARG A 201 -37.55 29.53 -29.96
CA ARG A 201 -38.61 28.64 -30.44
C ARG A 201 -39.23 29.36 -31.65
N GLN A 202 -38.99 28.87 -32.86
CA GLN A 202 -39.78 29.30 -34.02
C GLN A 202 -41.24 28.87 -33.81
N ILE A 203 -42.02 29.73 -33.15
CA ILE A 203 -43.47 29.67 -33.19
C ILE A 203 -43.91 30.29 -34.52
N ASN A 204 -43.78 29.53 -35.62
CA ASN A 204 -44.42 29.93 -36.87
C ASN A 204 -45.93 29.89 -36.64
N GLY A 205 -46.53 31.07 -36.54
CA GLY A 205 -47.97 31.26 -36.57
C GLY A 205 -48.53 30.78 -37.89
N GLN A 206 -49.06 29.57 -37.92
CA GLN A 206 -50.10 29.18 -38.86
C GLN A 206 -51.44 29.28 -38.14
N ALA A 207 -51.95 30.51 -38.10
CA ALA A 207 -53.37 30.80 -37.91
C ALA A 207 -53.65 32.07 -38.71
N GLU A 208 -53.96 31.89 -40.00
CA GLU A 208 -54.85 32.74 -40.82
C GLU A 208 -54.78 32.28 -42.29
N ASN A 209 -55.66 31.36 -42.66
CA ASN A 209 -56.63 31.49 -43.77
C ASN A 209 -57.46 30.21 -43.89
#